data_AF-A0A6A1TJ51-F1
#
_entry.id   AF-A0A6A1TJ51-F1
#
_cell.length_a   1.000
_cell.length_b   1.000
_cell.length_c   1.000
_cell.angle_alpha   90.00
_cell.angle_beta   90.00
_cell.angle_gamma   90.00
#
_symmetry.space_group_name_H-M   'P 1'
#
loop_
_entity.id
_entity.type
_entity.pdbx_description
1 polymer ?
#
loop_
_entity_poly.entity_id
_entity_poly.type
_entity_poly.pdbx_seq_one_letter_code
_entity_poly.pdbx_strand_id
1 'polypeptide(L)'
;MTADCKGTVRNLDRNEAAGASLQASGQRDQVISFRIEHTDEHGDVTGYSQVELRGEVIYGGLTDGDRVEISGRKGGDGILRPSRAKNLSTDSEIWVSNRPGVKILQGIITVIMLLAFLTAAFFMITGISGGRFP
;
A
#
# COMPACT_ATOMS: atom_id res chain seq x y z
N MET A 1 5.80 -19.69 -2.97
CA MET A 1 4.68 -20.54 -2.54
C MET A 1 3.56 -19.65 -2.05
N THR A 2 2.34 -19.85 -2.54
CA THR A 2 1.15 -19.23 -1.98
C THR A 2 0.73 -20.07 -0.78
N ALA A 3 0.57 -19.43 0.38
CA ALA A 3 0.04 -20.06 1.57
C ALA A 3 -1.37 -19.53 1.80
N ASP A 4 -2.29 -20.45 2.05
CA ASP A 4 -3.63 -20.16 2.55
C ASP A 4 -3.68 -20.61 4.00
N CYS A 5 -4.14 -19.75 4.89
CA CYS A 5 -4.16 -20.03 6.30
C CYS A 5 -5.42 -19.48 6.96
N LYS A 6 -5.97 -20.27 7.89
CA LYS A 6 -7.12 -19.91 8.70
C LYS A 6 -6.75 -19.97 10.18
N GLY A 7 -7.36 -19.10 10.97
CA GLY A 7 -7.17 -19.12 12.42
C GLY A 7 -7.63 -17.84 13.09
N THR A 8 -7.21 -17.67 14.34
CA THR A 8 -7.64 -16.55 15.20
C THR A 8 -6.55 -15.48 15.29
N VAL A 9 -6.91 -14.22 15.15
CA VAL A 9 -5.99 -13.08 15.23
C VAL A 9 -5.55 -12.86 16.67
N ARG A 10 -4.23 -12.70 16.85
CA ARG A 10 -3.58 -12.41 18.12
C ARG A 10 -2.52 -11.32 17.95
N ASN A 11 -2.37 -10.48 18.97
CA ASN A 11 -1.36 -9.43 19.06
C ASN A 11 -1.40 -8.49 17.84
N LEU A 12 -2.60 -8.01 17.51
CA LEU A 12 -2.79 -7.04 16.44
C LEU A 12 -2.13 -5.71 16.80
N ASP A 13 -1.17 -5.31 15.97
CA ASP A 13 -0.48 -4.04 16.06
C ASP A 13 -0.67 -3.25 14.76
N ARG A 14 -0.97 -1.95 14.90
CA ARG A 14 -1.20 -1.03 13.79
C ARG A 14 -0.23 0.12 13.89
N ASN A 15 0.73 0.16 12.97
CA ASN A 15 1.73 1.19 12.90
C ASN A 15 1.64 1.96 11.59
N GLU A 16 1.81 3.27 11.66
CA GLU A 16 2.18 4.07 10.50
C GLU A 16 3.70 4.02 10.40
N ALA A 17 4.22 3.26 9.44
CA ALA A 17 5.63 3.27 9.16
C ALA A 17 5.99 4.61 8.49
N ALA A 18 6.52 5.54 9.28
CA ALA A 18 7.27 6.66 8.75
C ALA A 18 8.53 6.09 8.09
N GLY A 19 8.52 6.00 6.75
CA GLY A 19 9.62 5.43 5.99
C GLY A 19 10.95 6.05 6.41
N ALA A 20 11.84 5.25 7.00
CA ALA A 20 13.19 5.66 7.33
C ALA A 20 14.03 5.71 6.05
N SER A 21 13.97 6.81 5.29
CA SER A 21 15.03 7.19 4.35
C SER A 21 14.93 8.67 3.95
N LEU A 22 16.11 9.28 3.80
CA LEU A 22 16.40 10.69 3.55
C LEU A 22 15.95 11.23 2.17
N GLN A 23 14.79 10.81 1.64
CA GLN A 23 14.28 11.34 0.36
C GLN A 23 12.86 11.93 0.50
N ALA A 24 12.75 13.14 -0.05
CA ALA A 24 11.65 14.09 -0.02
C ALA A 24 10.30 13.63 -0.62
N SER A 25 9.78 12.46 -0.24
CA SER A 25 8.41 12.07 -0.53
C SER A 25 7.82 11.39 0.69
N GLY A 26 7.04 12.13 1.49
CA GLY A 26 6.41 11.71 2.75
C GLY A 26 5.34 10.64 2.58
N GLN A 27 5.68 9.51 1.98
CA GLN A 27 4.81 8.36 1.84
C GLN A 27 4.80 7.61 3.18
N ARG A 28 3.66 7.70 3.88
CA ARG A 28 3.39 6.94 5.09
C ARG A 28 2.76 5.62 4.66
N ASP A 29 3.49 4.54 4.80
CA ASP A 29 2.91 3.21 4.62
C ASP A 29 2.20 2.83 5.92
N GLN A 30 0.98 2.34 5.82
CA GLN A 30 0.31 1.66 6.91
C GLN A 30 0.82 0.22 6.98
N VAL A 31 1.17 -0.20 8.19
CA VAL A 31 1.62 -1.55 8.50
C VAL A 31 0.72 -2.10 9.60
N ILE A 32 0.05 -3.21 9.31
CA ILE A 32 -0.68 -3.98 10.31
C ILE A 32 0.01 -5.32 10.46
N SER A 33 0.52 -5.60 11.65
CA SER A 33 1.17 -6.86 11.98
C SER A 33 0.38 -7.62 13.03
N PHE A 34 0.23 -8.92 12.85
CA PHE A 34 -0.46 -9.78 13.80
C PHE A 34 0.01 -11.23 13.65
N ARG A 35 -0.43 -12.09 14.56
CA ARG A 35 -0.22 -13.53 14.48
C ARG A 35 -1.56 -14.23 14.30
N ILE A 36 -1.57 -15.26 13.46
CA ILE A 36 -2.69 -16.19 13.35
C ILE A 36 -2.37 -17.39 14.22
N GLU A 37 -3.22 -17.62 15.21
CA GLU A 37 -3.26 -18.84 16.01
C GLU A 37 -3.98 -19.93 15.21
N HIS A 38 -3.28 -21.01 14.91
CA HIS A 38 -3.85 -22.19 14.28
C HIS A 38 -4.38 -23.13 15.35
N THR A 39 -5.57 -23.65 15.12
CA THR A 39 -6.26 -24.54 16.03
C THR A 39 -6.61 -25.82 15.27
N ASP A 40 -6.48 -26.98 15.92
CA ASP A 40 -6.98 -28.24 15.38
C ASP A 40 -8.50 -28.39 15.54
N GLU A 41 -9.04 -29.54 15.16
CA GLU A 41 -10.47 -29.85 15.29
C GLU A 41 -10.95 -29.93 16.74
N HIS A 42 -10.05 -30.16 17.70
CA HIS A 42 -10.37 -30.27 19.13
C HIS A 42 -10.33 -28.93 19.86
N GLY A 43 -9.84 -27.87 19.21
CA GLY A 43 -9.66 -26.58 19.85
C GLY A 43 -8.24 -26.35 20.37
N ASP A 44 -7.30 -27.26 20.12
CA ASP A 44 -5.93 -27.17 20.58
C ASP A 44 -5.06 -26.33 19.63
N VAL A 45 -4.20 -25.48 20.21
CA VAL A 45 -3.31 -24.62 19.44
C VAL A 45 -2.18 -25.44 18.82
N THR A 46 -2.13 -25.46 17.48
CA THR A 46 -1.12 -26.22 16.71
C THR A 46 0.05 -25.37 16.26
N GLY A 47 -0.07 -24.04 16.29
CA GLY A 47 1.04 -23.14 15.97
C GLY A 47 0.60 -21.71 15.68
N TYR A 48 1.57 -20.90 15.25
CA TYR A 48 1.36 -19.51 14.92
C TYR A 48 1.98 -19.14 13.56
N SER A 49 1.26 -18.37 12.76
CA SER A 49 1.79 -17.73 11.55
C SER A 49 1.85 -16.21 11.74
N GLN A 50 3.02 -15.61 11.52
CA GLN A 50 3.15 -14.15 11.54
C GLN A 50 2.68 -13.56 10.22
N VAL A 51 1.87 -12.52 10.30
CA VAL A 51 1.27 -11.82 9.16
C VAL A 51 1.60 -10.34 9.22
N GLU A 52 1.92 -9.77 8.07
CA GLU A 52 2.14 -8.33 7.90
C GLU A 52 1.41 -7.85 6.65
N LEU A 53 0.39 -7.02 6.86
CA LEU A 53 -0.28 -6.24 5.82
C LEU A 53 0.45 -4.91 5.70
N ARG A 54 0.93 -4.59 4.49
CA ARG A 54 1.64 -3.33 4.23
C ARG A 54 1.16 -2.68 2.95
N GLY A 55 0.76 -1.41 3.05
CA GLY A 55 0.50 -0.58 1.88
C GLY A 55 0.13 0.86 2.24
N GLU A 56 -0.18 1.65 1.23
CA GLU A 56 -0.53 3.06 1.40
C GLU A 56 -1.84 3.24 2.19
N VAL A 57 -2.83 2.41 1.89
CA VAL A 57 -4.11 2.37 2.62
C VAL A 57 -4.52 0.91 2.81
N ILE A 58 -4.87 0.56 4.05
CA ILE A 58 -5.47 -0.73 4.39
C ILE A 58 -6.94 -0.51 4.72
N TYR A 59 -7.82 -1.17 3.97
CA TYR A 59 -9.27 -1.11 4.17
C TYR A 59 -9.77 -2.30 4.98
N GLY A 60 -10.85 -2.09 5.72
CA GLY A 60 -11.47 -3.11 6.56
C GLY A 60 -11.06 -3.02 8.03
N GLY A 61 -11.77 -3.78 8.86
CA GLY A 61 -11.54 -3.86 10.29
C GLY A 61 -11.04 -5.24 10.70
N LEU A 62 -10.02 -5.25 11.56
CA LEU A 62 -9.55 -6.46 12.22
C LEU A 62 -9.29 -6.15 13.69
N THR A 63 -9.72 -7.07 14.55
CA THR A 63 -9.54 -7.02 16.00
C THR A 63 -8.95 -8.32 16.53
N ASP A 64 -8.30 -8.27 17.69
CA ASP A 64 -7.82 -9.48 18.35
C ASP A 64 -9.00 -10.40 18.71
N GLY A 65 -8.84 -11.69 18.43
CA GLY A 65 -9.90 -12.69 18.59
C GLY A 65 -10.74 -12.93 17.33
N ASP A 66 -10.60 -12.12 16.28
CA ASP A 66 -11.29 -12.38 15.01
C ASP A 66 -10.79 -13.65 14.33
N ARG A 67 -11.71 -14.40 13.73
CA ARG A 67 -11.35 -15.51 12.83
C ARG A 67 -11.08 -14.96 11.45
N VAL A 68 -9.95 -15.33 10.86
CA VAL A 68 -9.54 -14.86 9.54
C VAL A 68 -9.17 -16.01 8.63
N GLU A 69 -9.34 -15.77 7.34
CA GLU A 69 -8.79 -16.57 6.25
C GLU A 69 -7.91 -15.67 5.39
N ILE A 70 -6.66 -16.07 5.22
CA ILE A 70 -5.63 -15.26 4.59
C ILE A 70 -4.93 -16.06 3.52
N SER A 71 -4.93 -15.51 2.31
CA SER A 71 -4.14 -16.03 1.20
C SER A 71 -3.02 -15.04 0.86
N GLY A 72 -1.79 -15.53 0.79
CA GLY A 72 -0.65 -14.66 0.58
C GLY A 72 0.63 -15.38 0.23
N ARG A 73 1.70 -14.61 0.01
CA ARG A 73 3.04 -15.16 -0.19
C ARG A 73 3.80 -15.09 1.13
N LYS A 74 4.43 -16.21 1.49
CA LYS A 74 5.38 -16.25 2.60
C LYS A 74 6.72 -15.68 2.12
N GLY A 75 7.25 -14.69 2.82
CA GLY A 75 8.58 -14.12 2.55
C GLY A 75 9.69 -15.09 2.92
N GLY A 76 10.93 -14.76 2.54
CA GLY A 76 12.11 -15.54 2.93
C GLY A 76 12.39 -15.53 4.44
N ASP A 77 11.81 -14.56 5.15
CA ASP A 77 11.80 -14.41 6.61
C ASP A 77 10.69 -15.22 7.30
N GLY A 78 9.85 -15.92 6.53
CA GLY A 78 8.75 -16.69 7.06
C GLY A 78 7.50 -15.86 7.41
N ILE A 79 7.48 -14.56 7.14
CA ILE A 79 6.32 -13.69 7.39
C ILE A 79 5.37 -13.77 6.20
N LEU A 80 4.07 -13.98 6.47
CA LEU A 80 3.04 -13.96 5.46
C LEU A 80 2.67 -12.51 5.11
N ARG A 81 2.81 -12.14 3.84
CA ARG A 81 2.49 -10.79 3.35
C ARG A 81 1.34 -10.85 2.35
N PRO A 82 0.10 -10.96 2.84
CA PRO A 82 -1.08 -10.99 1.98
C PRO A 82 -1.43 -9.59 1.46
N SER A 83 -2.09 -9.52 0.31
CA SER A 83 -2.74 -8.30 -0.16
C SER A 83 -4.22 -8.22 0.23
N ARG A 84 -4.79 -9.36 0.66
CA ARG A 84 -6.19 -9.52 1.05
C ARG A 84 -6.33 -10.52 2.19
N ALA A 85 -7.31 -10.30 3.05
CA ALA A 85 -7.71 -11.22 4.10
C ALA A 85 -9.23 -11.16 4.27
N LYS A 86 -9.86 -12.29 4.56
CA LYS A 86 -11.29 -12.35 4.88
C LYS A 86 -11.45 -12.47 6.39
N ASN A 87 -12.21 -11.57 7.00
CA ASN A 87 -12.66 -11.69 8.37
C ASN A 87 -13.92 -12.57 8.39
N LEU A 88 -13.77 -13.78 8.93
CA LEU A 88 -14.85 -14.77 9.03
C LEU A 88 -15.80 -14.45 10.18
N SER A 89 -15.39 -13.66 11.19
CA SER A 89 -16.26 -13.24 12.29
C SER A 89 -17.32 -12.24 11.84
N THR A 90 -16.95 -11.32 10.93
CA THR A 90 -17.80 -10.22 10.48
C THR A 90 -18.25 -10.34 9.02
N ASP A 91 -17.82 -11.40 8.32
CA ASP A 91 -17.96 -11.60 6.87
C ASP A 91 -17.48 -10.41 6.02
N SER A 92 -16.46 -9.68 6.51
CA SER A 92 -15.90 -8.53 5.81
C SER A 92 -14.56 -8.84 5.15
N GLU A 93 -14.27 -8.22 4.01
CA GLU A 93 -12.97 -8.31 3.34
C GLU A 93 -12.04 -7.18 3.80
N ILE A 94 -10.77 -7.51 4.00
CA ILE A 94 -9.66 -6.61 4.30
C ILE A 94 -8.76 -6.62 3.08
N TRP A 95 -8.41 -5.46 2.54
CA TRP A 95 -7.52 -5.39 1.38
C TRP A 95 -6.57 -4.20 1.45
N VAL A 96 -5.41 -4.40 0.84
CA VAL A 96 -4.35 -3.40 0.73
C VAL A 96 -4.47 -2.69 -0.61
N SER A 97 -4.49 -1.35 -0.59
CA SER A 97 -4.39 -0.53 -1.79
C SER A 97 -3.04 0.18 -1.83
N ASN A 98 -2.32 -0.02 -2.92
CA ASN A 98 -1.15 0.75 -3.29
C ASN A 98 -1.55 1.53 -4.54
N ARG A 99 -1.62 2.87 -4.50
CA ARG A 99 -1.98 3.67 -5.67
C ARG A 99 -0.74 4.30 -6.29
N PRO A 100 0.02 3.58 -7.15
CA PRO A 100 1.13 4.20 -7.88
C PRO A 100 0.67 5.23 -8.94
N GLY A 101 -0.60 5.15 -9.38
CA GLY A 101 -1.09 5.86 -10.58
C GLY A 101 -1.21 7.39 -10.47
N VAL A 102 -1.45 7.93 -9.27
CA VAL A 102 -1.62 9.39 -9.12
C VAL A 102 -0.30 10.13 -9.35
N LYS A 103 0.83 9.50 -8.98
CA LYS A 103 2.16 10.10 -9.14
C LYS A 103 2.62 10.14 -10.60
N ILE A 104 2.28 9.12 -11.39
CA ILE A 104 2.59 9.09 -12.84
C ILE A 104 1.81 10.20 -13.55
N LEU A 105 0.52 10.37 -13.22
CA LEU A 105 -0.31 11.41 -13.81
C LEU A 105 0.18 12.81 -13.46
N GLN A 106 0.55 13.06 -12.20
CA GLN A 106 1.12 14.34 -11.78
C GLN A 106 2.44 14.65 -12.49
N GLY A 107 3.30 13.64 -12.67
CA GLY A 107 4.54 13.76 -13.45
C GLY A 107 4.27 14.18 -14.89
N ILE A 108 3.31 13.55 -15.56
CA ILE A 108 2.89 13.89 -16.93
C ILE A 108 2.37 15.34 -17.00
N ILE A 109 1.50 15.75 -16.09
CA ILE A 109 0.95 17.13 -16.04
C ILE A 109 2.08 18.15 -15.89
N THR A 110 3.05 17.87 -15.02
CA THR A 110 4.19 18.77 -14.76
C THR A 110 5.05 18.95 -16.02
N VAL A 111 5.32 17.86 -16.75
CA VAL A 111 6.09 17.90 -18.01
C VAL A 111 5.34 18.69 -19.09
N ILE A 112 4.03 18.50 -19.23
CA ILE A 112 3.20 19.23 -20.21
C ILE A 112 3.22 20.74 -19.91
N MET A 113 3.05 21.13 -18.64
CA MET A 113 3.11 22.53 -18.20
C MET A 113 4.48 23.17 -18.52
N LEU A 114 5.57 22.43 -18.28
CA LEU A 114 6.92 22.92 -18.55
C LEU A 114 7.15 23.13 -20.06
N LEU A 115 6.70 22.19 -20.90
CA LEU A 115 6.78 22.31 -22.35
C LEU A 115 5.95 23.50 -22.88
N ALA A 116 4.72 23.67 -22.37
CA ALA A 116 3.87 24.80 -22.75
C ALA A 116 4.48 26.15 -22.35
N PHE A 117 5.15 26.22 -21.19
CA PHE A 117 5.86 27.42 -20.76
C PHE A 117 7.06 27.73 -21.68
N LEU A 118 7.86 26.72 -22.02
CA LEU A 118 9.01 26.88 -22.91
C LEU A 118 8.60 27.32 -24.32
N THR A 119 7.51 26.79 -24.87
CA THR A 119 7.00 27.23 -26.17
C THR A 119 6.49 28.67 -26.11
N ALA A 120 5.73 29.04 -25.09
CA ALA A 120 5.27 30.42 -24.90
C ALA A 120 6.43 31.41 -24.76
N ALA A 121 7.46 31.07 -23.99
CA ALA A 121 8.67 31.88 -23.85
C ALA A 121 9.42 32.03 -25.18
N PHE A 122 9.55 30.94 -25.95
CA PHE A 122 10.16 30.97 -27.28
C PHE A 122 9.40 31.88 -28.25
N PHE A 123 8.06 31.80 -28.27
CA PHE A 123 7.21 32.68 -29.08
C PHE A 123 7.30 34.15 -28.64
N MET A 124 7.44 34.45 -27.36
CA MET A 124 7.69 35.83 -26.93
C MET A 124 9.04 36.34 -27.44
N ILE A 125 10.13 35.59 -27.24
CA ILE A 125 11.48 36.01 -27.65
C ILE A 125 11.55 36.22 -29.17
N THR A 126 11.02 35.27 -29.94
CA THR A 126 11.04 35.34 -31.42
C THR A 126 10.01 36.34 -31.96
N GLY A 127 8.82 36.44 -31.36
CA GLY A 127 7.75 37.35 -31.78
C GLY A 127 8.08 38.82 -31.53
N ILE A 128 8.80 39.14 -30.44
CA ILE A 128 9.30 40.49 -30.16
C ILE A 128 10.33 40.95 -31.20
N SER A 129 11.00 40.00 -31.88
CA SER A 129 12.00 40.28 -32.91
C SER A 129 11.40 40.65 -34.28
N GLY A 130 10.11 40.37 -34.51
CA GLY A 130 9.42 40.61 -35.79
C GLY A 130 8.63 41.93 -35.87
N GLY A 131 8.48 42.64 -34.74
CA GLY A 131 7.77 43.92 -34.66
C GLY A 131 8.63 45.11 -35.08
N ARG A 132 9.10 45.14 -36.34
CA ARG A 132 9.67 46.34 -36.96
C ARG A 132 8.75 46.80 -38.08
N PHE A 133 7.96 47.83 -37.80
CA PHE A 133 7.40 48.74 -38.80
C PHE A 133 7.30 50.13 -38.16
N PRO A 134 7.54 51.24 -38.88
CA PRO A 134 8.19 51.42 -40.18
C PRO A 134 9.68 51.81 -40.08
#